data_AF-A0A978SZN6-F1
#
_entry.id   AF-A0A978SZN6-F1
#
_cell.length_a   1.000
_cell.length_b   1.000
_cell.length_c   1.000
_cell.angle_alpha   90.00
_cell.angle_beta   90.00
_cell.angle_gamma   90.00
#
_symmetry.space_group_name_H-M   'P 1'
#
loop_
_entity.id
_entity.type
_entity.pdbx_description
1 polymer ?
#
loop_
_entity_poly.entity_id
_entity_poly.type
_entity_poly.pdbx_seq_one_letter_code
_entity_poly.pdbx_strand_id
1 'polypeptide(L)' 'MKPIRDIDALGLGRKILSGAEREKLRRQKFQQQKEKGYQQLAELCRLGEYDAAKQLANRNPSWKYEIICGIVMEKIEE' A
#
# COMPACT_ATOMS: atom_id res chain seq x y z
N MET A 1 33.20 -25.71 -4.94
CA MET A 1 32.03 -24.82 -4.89
C MET A 1 30.95 -25.49 -4.07
N LYS A 2 30.42 -24.85 -3.03
CA LYS A 2 29.36 -25.42 -2.17
C LYS A 2 27.98 -25.19 -2.83
N PRO A 3 27.02 -26.11 -2.71
CA PRO A 3 25.69 -25.96 -3.29
C PRO A 3 24.93 -24.80 -2.63
N ILE A 4 24.24 -23.99 -3.44
CA ILE A 4 23.50 -22.77 -3.04
C ILE A 4 22.42 -23.04 -1.97
N ARG A 5 22.04 -24.31 -1.75
CA ARG A 5 21.04 -24.72 -0.75
C ARG A 5 21.49 -24.51 0.71
N ASP A 6 22.79 -24.39 0.95
CA ASP A 6 23.36 -24.19 2.29
C ASP A 6 23.71 -22.72 2.59
N ILE A 7 23.40 -21.81 1.67
CA ILE A 7 23.53 -20.37 1.94
C ILE A 7 22.28 -19.94 2.71
N ASP A 8 22.40 -19.90 4.04
CA ASP A 8 21.45 -19.18 4.86
C ASP A 8 21.60 -17.67 4.56
N ALA A 9 20.89 -17.20 3.54
CA ALA A 9 20.81 -15.78 3.20
C ALA A 9 20.23 -14.93 4.36
N LEU A 10 19.72 -15.58 5.42
CA LEU A 10 19.20 -14.97 6.64
C LEU A 10 20.19 -15.00 7.82
N GLY A 11 21.44 -15.40 7.61
CA GLY A 11 22.58 -15.27 8.55
C GLY A 11 22.93 -13.83 8.96
N LEU A 12 22.01 -12.88 8.79
CA LEU A 12 22.02 -11.51 9.31
C LEU A 12 21.09 -11.33 10.52
N GLY A 13 20.83 -12.39 11.30
CA GLY A 13 20.10 -12.28 12.57
C GLY A 13 18.63 -11.87 12.45
N ARG A 14 18.01 -12.04 11.28
CA ARG A 14 16.59 -11.70 11.10
C ARG A 14 15.72 -12.81 11.67
N LYS A 15 14.96 -12.52 12.74
CA LYS A 15 13.95 -13.44 13.28
C LYS A 15 13.01 -13.89 12.15
N ILE A 16 12.89 -15.21 11.99
CA ILE A 16 11.92 -15.80 11.08
C ILE A 16 10.53 -15.52 11.67
N LEU A 17 9.78 -14.61 11.07
CA LEU A 17 8.43 -14.27 11.50
C LEU A 17 7.50 -15.48 11.26
N SER A 18 6.68 -15.79 12.25
CA SER A 18 5.58 -16.76 12.14
C SER A 18 4.54 -16.31 11.10
N GLY A 19 3.69 -17.25 10.65
CA GLY A 19 2.61 -16.93 9.70
C GLY A 19 1.74 -15.76 10.17
N ALA A 20 1.34 -15.77 11.44
CA ALA A 20 0.52 -14.72 12.05
C ALA A 20 1.25 -13.36 12.10
N GLU A 21 2.54 -13.34 12.43
CA GLU A 21 3.32 -12.11 12.45
C GLU A 21 3.52 -11.51 11.04
N ARG A 22 3.71 -12.36 10.02
CA ARG A 22 3.78 -11.92 8.63
C ARG A 22 2.46 -11.30 8.18
N GLU A 23 1.34 -11.90 8.56
CA GLU A 23 0.01 -11.38 8.22
C GLU A 23 -0.25 -10.03 8.91
N LYS A 24 0.07 -9.92 10.20
CA LYS A 24 -0.03 -8.65 10.95
C LYS A 24 0.81 -7.56 10.29
N LEU A 25 2.06 -7.87 9.92
CA LEU A 25 2.94 -6.92 9.25
C LEU A 25 2.38 -6.49 7.88
N ARG A 26 1.80 -7.42 7.11
CA ARG A 26 1.15 -7.10 5.83
C ARG A 26 -0.03 -6.15 6.02
N ARG A 27 -0.91 -6.43 6.99
CA ARG A 27 -2.06 -5.56 7.31
C ARG A 27 -1.60 -4.17 7.73
N GLN A 28 -0.59 -4.07 8.58
CA GLN A 28 -0.03 -2.78 9.01
C GLN A 28 0.58 -2.00 7.84
N LYS A 29 1.39 -2.65 7.00
CA LYS A 29 1.97 -2.01 5.81
C LYS A 29 0.89 -1.53 4.85
N PHE A 30 -0.14 -2.35 4.64
CA PHE A 30 -1.26 -1.99 3.78
C PHE A 30 -2.01 -0.76 4.33
N GLN A 31 -2.29 -0.73 5.63
CA GLN A 31 -2.95 0.41 6.27
C GLN A 31 -2.13 1.71 6.12
N GLN A 32 -0.81 1.64 6.36
CA GLN A 32 0.08 2.79 6.16
C GLN A 32 0.13 3.26 4.71
N GLN A 33 0.10 2.33 3.74
CA GLN A 33 0.04 2.68 2.33
C GLN A 33 -1.29 3.34 1.98
N LYS A 34 -2.41 2.84 2.51
CA LYS A 34 -3.74 3.41 2.30
C LYS A 34 -3.80 4.85 2.86
N GLU A 35 -3.34 5.08 4.08
CA GLU A 35 -3.29 6.41 4.70
C GLU A 35 -2.43 7.41 3.91
N LYS A 36 -1.24 6.99 3.47
CA LYS A 36 -0.38 7.81 2.60
C LYS A 36 -1.04 8.09 1.25
N GLY A 37 -1.70 7.10 0.67
CA GLY A 37 -2.47 7.25 -0.56
C GLY A 37 -3.56 8.31 -0.41
N TYR A 38 -4.33 8.27 0.68
CA TYR A 38 -5.34 9.29 0.99
C TYR A 38 -4.75 10.70 1.06
N GLN A 39 -3.62 10.88 1.76
CA GLN A 39 -2.97 12.19 1.88
C GLN A 39 -2.55 12.75 0.51
N GLN A 40 -1.96 11.91 -0.35
CA GLN A 40 -1.56 12.30 -1.70
C GLN A 40 -2.77 12.66 -2.58
N LEU A 41 -3.84 11.86 -2.52
CA LEU A 41 -5.07 12.16 -3.27
C LEU A 41 -5.70 13.48 -2.79
N ALA A 42 -5.75 13.72 -1.48
CA ALA A 42 -6.29 14.94 -0.90
C ALA A 42 -5.45 16.17 -1.26
N GLU A 43 -4.12 16.03 -1.34
CA GLU A 43 -3.23 17.08 -1.81
C GLU A 43 -3.47 17.42 -3.29
N LEU A 44 -3.55 16.42 -4.16
CA LEU A 44 -3.88 16.62 -5.58
C LEU A 44 -5.23 17.30 -5.76
N CYS A 45 -6.25 16.89 -5.00
CA CYS A 45 -7.56 17.55 -5.00
C CYS A 45 -7.49 19.01 -4.55
N ARG A 46 -6.68 19.33 -3.52
CA ARG A 46 -6.47 20.72 -3.06
C ARG A 46 -5.78 21.59 -4.12
N LEU A 47 -4.91 21.00 -4.93
CA LEU A 47 -4.22 21.68 -6.03
C LEU A 47 -5.09 21.82 -7.29
N GLY A 48 -6.28 21.21 -7.33
CA GLY A 48 -7.14 21.16 -8.52
C GLY A 48 -6.73 20.09 -9.55
N GLU A 49 -5.74 19.26 -9.22
CA GLU A 49 -5.18 18.21 -10.08
C GLU A 49 -6.05 16.93 -10.02
N TYR A 50 -7.33 17.08 -10.35
CA TYR A 50 -8.33 16.01 -10.18
C TYR A 50 -8.07 14.79 -11.05
N ASP A 51 -7.59 15.00 -12.27
CA ASP A 51 -7.28 13.90 -13.19
C ASP A 51 -6.05 13.12 -12.72
N ALA A 52 -5.04 13.79 -12.16
CA ALA A 52 -3.91 13.13 -11.52
C ALA A 52 -4.36 12.32 -10.29
N ALA A 53 -5.26 12.87 -9.47
CA ALA A 53 -5.84 12.16 -8.34
C ALA A 53 -6.61 10.91 -8.79
N LYS A 54 -7.45 11.01 -9.83
CA LYS A 54 -8.17 9.87 -10.41
C LYS A 54 -7.21 8.79 -10.92
N GLN A 55 -6.18 9.19 -11.67
CA GLN A 55 -5.19 8.24 -12.18
C GLN A 55 -4.42 7.54 -11.05
N LEU A 56 -4.07 8.28 -10.00
CA LEU A 56 -3.38 7.71 -8.84
C LEU A 56 -4.26 6.69 -8.10
N ALA A 57 -5.55 7.00 -7.89
CA ALA A 57 -6.51 6.08 -7.30
C ALA A 57 -6.70 4.82 -8.17
N ASN A 58 -6.83 4.98 -9.49
CA ASN A 58 -7.00 3.86 -10.43
C ASN A 58 -5.77 2.94 -10.51
N ARG A 59 -4.56 3.49 -10.32
CA ARG A 59 -3.32 2.68 -10.23
C ARG A 59 -3.22 1.88 -8.93
N ASN A 60 -3.97 2.27 -7.91
CA ASN A 60 -3.95 1.65 -6.59
C ASN A 60 -5.36 1.21 -6.15
N PRO A 61 -6.01 0.28 -6.89
CA PRO A 61 -7.39 -0.12 -6.62
C PRO A 61 -7.56 -0.73 -5.22
N SER A 62 -6.49 -1.30 -4.67
CA SER A 62 -6.49 -1.86 -3.32
C SER A 62 -6.81 -0.83 -2.23
N TRP A 63 -6.57 0.46 -2.46
CA TRP A 63 -6.90 1.50 -1.47
C TRP A 63 -8.40 1.75 -1.35
N LYS A 64 -9.20 1.33 -2.34
CA LYS A 64 -10.64 1.57 -2.41
C LYS A 64 -11.00 3.05 -2.25
N TYR A 65 -10.27 3.93 -2.92
CA TYR A 65 -10.60 5.34 -3.02
C TYR A 65 -11.05 5.70 -4.43
N GLU A 66 -11.92 6.68 -4.53
CA GLU A 66 -12.33 7.31 -5.78
C GLU A 66 -12.43 8.83 -5.62
N ILE A 67 -12.35 9.55 -6.74
CA ILE A 67 -12.39 11.02 -6.75
C ILE A 67 -13.69 11.49 -7.39
N ILE A 68 -14.58 12.05 -6.57
CA ILE A 68 -15.89 12.57 -7.00
C ILE A 68 -15.91 14.07 -6.73
N CYS A 69 -16.11 14.88 -7.77
CA CYS A 69 -16.18 16.35 -7.67
C CYS A 69 -14.98 16.97 -6.90
N GLY A 70 -13.78 16.39 -7.05
CA GLY A 70 -12.58 16.85 -6.35
C GLY A 70 -12.50 16.43 -4.88
N ILE A 71 -13.32 15.49 -4.43
CA ILE A 71 -13.32 14.95 -3.07
C ILE A 71 -12.89 13.49 -3.12
N VAL A 72 -12.01 13.10 -2.19
CA VAL A 72 -11.59 11.71 -2.01
C VAL A 72 -12.68 10.97 -1.22
N MET A 73 -13.27 9.96 -1.83
CA MET A 73 -14.34 9.13 -1.27
C MET A 73 -13.87 7.67 -1.17
N GLU A 74 -14.34 6.93 -0.17
CA GLU A 74 -14.17 5.47 -0.16
C GLU A 74 -15.13 4.82 -1.14
N LYS A 75 -14.61 3.91 -1.96
CA LYS A 75 -15.40 3.14 -2.92
C LYS A 75 -16.17 2.07 -2.16
N ILE A 76 -17.49 2.23 -2.11
CA ILE A 76 -18.40 1.22 -1.61
C ILE A 76 -18.67 0.28 -2.78
N GLU A 77 -18.15 -0.95 -2.71
CA GLU A 77 -18.60 -2.01 -3.63
C GLU A 77 -19.98 -2.45 -3.12
N GLU A 78 -21.03 -2.20 -3.91
CA GLU A 78 -22.37 -2.82 -3.74
C GLU A 78 -22.29 -4.34 -3.92
#